data_AF-A0A3P6IDY2-F1
#
_entry.id   AF-A0A3P6IDY2-F1
#
_cell.length_a   1.000
_cell.length_b   1.000
_cell.length_c   1.000
_cell.angle_alpha   90.00
_cell.angle_beta   90.00
_cell.angle_gamma   90.00
#
_symmetry.space_group_name_H-M   'P 1'
#
loop_
_entity.id
_entity.type
_entity.pdbx_description
1 polymer ?
#
loop_
_entity_poly.entity_id
_entity_poly.type
_entity_poly.pdbx_seq_one_letter_code
_entity_poly.pdbx_strand_id
1 'polypeptide(L)' 'MKFLERQERAQKNTFTKWINFLLEKHSSSGQVKDLFEDLRDGVLLCHLVEVLTGEALVSFDHYICFFV' A
#
# COMPACT_ATOMS: atom_id res chain seq x y z
N MET A 1 9.06 13.98 -23.64
CA MET A 1 8.47 14.39 -22.35
C MET A 1 7.11 13.74 -22.09
N LYS A 2 6.08 13.93 -22.94
CA LYS A 2 4.71 13.35 -22.76
C LYS A 2 4.61 11.82 -22.51
N PHE A 3 5.57 11.03 -22.98
CA PHE A 3 5.55 9.57 -22.81
C PHE A 3 5.87 9.13 -21.37
N LEU A 4 6.84 9.80 -20.73
CA LEU A 4 7.26 9.52 -19.35
C LEU A 4 6.12 9.81 -18.38
N GLU A 5 5.48 10.98 -18.50
CA GLU A 5 4.31 11.35 -17.69
C GLU A 5 3.15 10.35 -17.81
N ARG A 6 2.97 9.75 -18.99
CA ARG A 6 1.94 8.73 -19.22
C ARG A 6 2.30 7.41 -18.54
N GLN A 7 3.57 7.01 -18.58
CA GLN A 7 4.05 5.81 -17.90
C GLN A 7 3.98 5.98 -16.38
N GLU A 8 4.42 7.11 -15.85
CA GLU A 8 4.34 7.44 -14.42
C GLU A 8 2.89 7.41 -13.91
N ARG A 9 1.96 7.99 -14.67
CA ARG A 9 0.53 7.94 -14.32
C ARG A 9 -0.03 6.52 -14.39
N ALA A 10 0.34 5.74 -15.41
CA ALA A 10 -0.10 4.37 -15.53
C ALA A 10 0.42 3.50 -14.37
N GLN A 11 1.70 3.68 -14.01
CA GLN A 11 2.31 3.02 -12.87
C GLN A 11 1.60 3.41 -11.57
N LYS A 12 1.43 4.71 -11.30
CA LYS A 12 0.71 5.20 -10.11
C LYS A 12 -0.69 4.58 -10.00
N ASN A 13 -1.45 4.60 -11.09
CA ASN A 13 -2.82 4.04 -11.10
C ASN A 13 -2.84 2.53 -10.85
N THR A 14 -1.89 1.78 -11.42
CA THR A 14 -1.78 0.33 -11.19
C THR A 14 -1.45 0.03 -9.74
N PHE A 15 -0.45 0.72 -9.16
CA PHE A 15 -0.08 0.54 -7.76
C PHE A 15 -1.22 0.91 -6.81
N THR A 16 -1.90 2.05 -7.03
CA THR A 16 -3.04 2.46 -6.22
C THR A 16 -4.17 1.43 -6.24
N LYS A 17 -4.51 0.89 -7.42
CA LYS A 17 -5.53 -0.17 -7.52
C LYS A 17 -5.13 -1.44 -6.80
N TRP A 18 -3.86 -1.84 -6.93
CA TRP A 18 -3.35 -3.04 -6.29
C TRP A 18 -3.37 -2.92 -4.77
N ILE A 19 -2.97 -1.78 -4.21
CA ILE A 19 -3.03 -1.53 -2.76
C ILE A 19 -4.47 -1.53 -2.27
N ASN A 20 -5.38 -0.87 -2.97
CA ASN A 20 -6.80 -0.87 -2.58
C ASN A 20 -7.41 -2.27 -2.57
N PHE A 21 -7.04 -3.13 -3.52
CA PHE A 21 -7.44 -4.54 -3.52
C PHE A 21 -6.91 -5.30 -2.29
N LEU A 22 -5.68 -5.01 -1.85
CA LEU A 22 -5.11 -5.60 -0.64
C LEU A 22 -5.85 -5.10 0.61
N LEU A 23 -6.12 -3.81 0.72
CA LEU A 23 -6.83 -3.25 1.87
C LEU A 23 -8.24 -3.82 2.03
N GLU A 24 -8.94 -4.00 0.91
CA GLU A 24 -10.23 -4.67 0.88
C GLU A 24 -10.12 -6.14 1.33
N LYS A 25 -9.11 -6.87 0.85
CA LYS A 25 -8.88 -8.27 1.21
C LYS A 25 -8.54 -8.47 2.70
N HIS A 26 -7.82 -7.53 3.30
CA HIS A 26 -7.40 -7.58 4.70
C HIS A 26 -8.39 -6.88 5.67
N SER A 27 -9.61 -6.57 5.22
CA SER A 27 -10.69 -5.98 6.03
C SER A 27 -10.37 -4.63 6.66
N SER A 28 -9.36 -3.92 6.14
CA SER A 28 -9.06 -2.55 6.53
C SER A 28 -9.95 -1.60 5.73
N SER A 29 -10.70 -0.72 6.40
CA SER A 29 -11.65 0.21 5.76
C SER A 29 -11.00 1.37 5.00
N GLY A 30 -9.68 1.36 4.82
CA GLY A 30 -8.91 2.39 4.13
C GLY A 30 -8.95 2.25 2.61
N GLN A 31 -9.13 3.37 1.90
CA GLN A 31 -8.85 3.48 0.47
C GLN A 31 -7.74 4.48 0.24
N VAL A 32 -6.70 4.05 -0.46
CA VAL A 32 -5.65 4.91 -0.99
C VAL A 32 -6.22 5.80 -2.09
N LYS A 33 -6.18 7.11 -1.85
CA LYS A 33 -6.59 8.16 -2.79
C LYS A 33 -5.38 8.89 -3.36
N ASP A 34 -4.34 9.11 -2.56
CA ASP A 34 -3.05 9.60 -3.02
C ASP A 34 -1.92 8.72 -2.53
N LEU A 35 -1.36 7.94 -3.45
CA LEU A 35 -0.26 7.02 -3.19
C LEU A 35 0.89 7.65 -2.38
N PHE A 36 1.24 8.92 -2.60
CA PHE A 36 2.38 9.52 -1.89
C PHE A 36 2.05 10.01 -0.49
N GLU A 37 0.81 10.45 -0.25
CA GLU A 37 0.37 10.86 1.07
C GLU A 37 0.04 9.65 1.93
N ASP A 38 -0.69 8.69 1.36
CA ASP A 38 -1.20 7.54 2.10
C ASP A 38 -0.05 6.57 2.47
N LEU A 39 1.02 6.48 1.68
CA LEU A 39 2.19 5.65 2.01
C LEU A 39 3.22 6.37 2.90
N ARG A 40 3.00 7.65 3.23
CA ARG A 40 4.00 8.50 3.90
C ARG A 40 4.37 8.01 5.29
N ASP A 41 3.40 7.50 6.04
CA ASP A 41 3.60 7.01 7.41
C ASP A 41 4.31 5.65 7.48
N GLY A 42 4.47 4.98 6.34
CA GLY A 42 5.15 3.68 6.22
C GLY A 42 4.31 2.47 6.62
N VAL A 43 3.09 2.65 7.15
CA VAL A 43 2.24 1.54 7.62
C VAL A 43 1.78 0.68 6.44
N LEU A 44 1.32 1.33 5.37
CA LEU A 44 0.95 0.64 4.14
C LEU A 44 2.17 -0.04 3.49
N LEU A 45 3.35 0.58 3.54
CA LEU A 45 4.57 0.01 3.00
C LEU A 45 4.97 -1.29 3.71
N CYS A 46 4.81 -1.36 5.03
CA CYS A 46 5.10 -2.58 5.80
C CYS A 46 4.20 -3.74 5.34
N HIS A 47 2.88 -3.52 5.26
CA HIS A 47 1.93 -4.52 4.76
C HIS A 47 2.25 -4.97 3.33
N LEU A 48 2.68 -4.05 2.46
CA LEU A 48 3.06 -4.41 1.10
C LEU A 48 4.27 -5.34 1.07
N VAL A 49 5.28 -5.07 1.91
CA VAL A 49 6.48 -5.92 2.01
C VAL A 49 6.12 -7.30 2.53
N GLU A 50 5.25 -7.41 3.53
CA GLU A 50 4.76 -8.69 4.05
C GLU A 50 4.06 -9.51 2.97
N VAL A 51 3.11 -8.89 2.25
CA VAL A 51 2.36 -9.56 1.18
C VAL A 51 3.28 -10.01 0.04
N LEU A 52 4.30 -9.23 -0.31
CA LEU A 52 5.24 -9.57 -1.38
C LEU A 52 6.23 -10.65 -0.98
N THR A 53 6.65 -10.68 0.28
CA THR A 53 7.64 -11.65 0.79
C THR A 53 7.00 -12.94 1.29
N GLY A 54 5.73 -12.90 1.68
CA GLY A 54 5.04 -14.01 2.34
C GLY A 54 5.47 -14.22 3.79
N GLU A 55 6.28 -13.31 4.34
CA GLU A 55 6.78 -13.34 5.72
C GLU A 55 6.10 -12.22 6.53
N ALA A 56 5.69 -12.52 7.76
CA ALA A 56 5.17 -11.51 8.67
C ALA A 56 6.32 -10.65 9.21
N LEU A 57 6.22 -9.32 9.14
CA LEU A 57 7.19 -8.43 9.75
C LEU A 57 6.87 -8.34 11.25
N VAL A 58 7.24 -9.39 11.98
CA VAL A 58 7.01 -9.61 13.42
C VAL A 58 7.43 -8.48 14.35
N SER A 59 8.19 -7.49 13.86
CA SER A 59 8.50 -6.26 14.61
C SER A 59 7.41 -5.18 14.57
N PHE A 60 6.49 -5.24 13.60
CA PHE A 60 5.43 -4.24 13.39
C PHE A 60 4.03 -4.75 13.73
N ASP A 61 3.82 -6.08 13.75
CA ASP A 61 2.54 -6.70 14.12
C ASP A 61 2.01 -6.20 15.48
N HIS A 62 2.89 -5.93 16.45
CA HIS A 62 2.46 -5.44 17.77
C HIS A 62 1.97 -3.98 17.77
N TYR A 63 2.31 -3.17 16.75
CA TYR A 63 1.82 -1.80 16.60
C TYR A 63 0.63 -1.72 15.63
N ILE A 64 0.57 -2.61 14.63
CA ILE A 64 -0.47 -2.61 13.60
C ILE A 64 -1.76 -3.30 14.10
N CYS A 65 -1.67 -4.41 14.85
CA CYS A 65 -2.86 -5.07 15.41
C CYS A 65 -3.55 -4.31 16.55
N PHE A 66 -2.92 -3.29 17.15
CA PHE A 66 -3.55 -2.49 18.22
C PHE A 66 -4.42 -1.32 17.69
N PHE A 67 -4.39 -1.06 16.38
CA PHE A 67 -5.15 0.02 15.75
C PHE A 67 -6.33 -0.45 14.87
N VAL A 68 -6.55 -1.76 14.76
CA VAL A 68 -7.74 -2.36 14.12
C VAL A 68 -8.61 -3.04 15.17
#